data_AF-A0A1B6IAE2-F1
#
_entry.id   AF-A0A1B6IAE2-F1
#
_cell.length_a   1.000
_cell.length_b   1.000
_cell.length_c   1.000
_cell.angle_alpha   90.00
_cell.angle_beta   90.00
_cell.angle_gamma   90.00
#
_symmetry.space_group_name_H-M   'P 1'
#
loop_
_entity.id
_entity.type
_entity.pdbx_description
1 polymer ?
#
loop_
_entity_poly.entity_id
_entity_poly.type
_entity_poly.pdbx_seq_one_letter_code
_entity_poly.pdbx_strand_id
1 'polypeptide(L)'
;FMDKIRNMFSCSPKNSRELAEVAKGLEEQMLKIGRVLDTRWVASSLMAVKAVWTDFKALYNHFIEASEDKQRDSKQRSTYKGLCSTLSSTTFVHNLALMFDALEELSDLSLQLQKSSLNLIQAHSDVTLLIKVFENRVENMGRRSVEAKIAIDDLMFQDVKLCVRSKIPSIPEKQFYRSLANNLTSRLLSSSSNAAEHYTKIMNDIKVIHPMYWPKDLSITYGECEIQRICDRFKISSSQDIIRDFRHFKQGLKPMLSGEKPTILEQPPSFKKLISIINSIAVSSAECERGFSAMNLIMSPLRSSLYISTVCDLLRIRLLGPPVARYNPERHVKTWLAKGHHSALDTKSKQRGQKTYHEDSIALWELFS
;
A
#
# COMPACT_ATOMS: atom_id res chain seq x y z
N PHE A 1 12.63 1.49 -21.66
CA PHE A 1 12.64 2.97 -21.75
C PHE A 1 12.97 3.58 -20.40
N MET A 2 12.13 3.35 -19.37
CA MET A 2 12.34 3.86 -18.01
C MET A 2 13.73 3.57 -17.41
N ASP A 3 14.25 2.33 -17.55
CA ASP A 3 15.60 2.00 -17.08
C ASP A 3 16.71 2.78 -17.79
N LYS A 4 16.51 3.13 -19.07
CA LYS A 4 17.48 3.93 -19.83
C LYS A 4 17.47 5.38 -19.36
N ILE A 5 16.28 5.94 -19.11
CA ILE A 5 16.15 7.26 -18.48
C ILE A 5 16.85 7.20 -17.12
N ARG A 6 16.55 6.20 -16.27
CA ARG A 6 17.20 6.03 -14.96
C ARG A 6 18.70 6.03 -15.02
N ASN A 7 19.28 5.12 -15.78
CA ASN A 7 20.73 5.03 -15.88
C ASN A 7 21.37 6.31 -16.46
N MET A 8 20.67 7.06 -17.32
CA MET A 8 21.18 8.29 -17.91
C MET A 8 21.21 9.47 -16.93
N PHE A 9 20.17 9.58 -16.09
CA PHE A 9 19.99 10.71 -15.19
C PHE A 9 20.53 10.45 -13.78
N SER A 10 20.40 9.22 -13.25
CA SER A 10 20.91 8.89 -11.91
C SER A 10 22.43 8.75 -11.85
N CYS A 11 23.09 8.46 -12.97
CA CYS A 11 24.55 8.26 -13.03
C CYS A 11 25.32 9.53 -13.42
N SER A 12 24.63 10.64 -13.69
CA SER A 12 25.25 11.92 -14.10
C SER A 12 24.63 13.08 -13.33
N PRO A 13 25.36 13.70 -12.39
CA PRO A 13 24.87 14.88 -11.66
C PRO A 13 24.47 16.04 -12.57
N LYS A 14 25.13 16.18 -13.73
CA LYS A 14 24.78 17.18 -14.74
C LYS A 14 23.41 16.89 -15.36
N ASN A 15 23.21 15.67 -15.84
CA ASN A 15 21.92 15.28 -16.42
C ASN A 15 20.81 15.34 -15.38
N SER A 16 21.08 14.92 -14.13
CA SER A 16 20.10 15.03 -13.03
C SER A 16 19.64 16.47 -12.82
N ARG A 17 20.56 17.46 -12.82
CA ARG A 17 20.18 18.87 -12.72
C ARG A 17 19.33 19.34 -13.91
N GLU A 18 19.74 18.98 -15.12
CA GLU A 18 18.97 19.31 -16.34
C GLU A 18 17.56 18.68 -16.30
N LEU A 19 17.44 17.47 -15.76
CA LEU A 19 16.13 16.84 -15.55
C LEU A 19 15.32 17.52 -14.45
N ALA A 20 15.96 17.97 -13.36
CA ALA A 20 15.28 18.68 -12.29
C ALA A 20 14.69 20.02 -12.77
N GLU A 21 15.36 20.68 -13.73
CA GLU A 21 14.90 21.92 -14.35
C GLU A 21 13.69 21.70 -15.27
N VAL A 22 13.64 20.55 -15.97
CA VAL A 22 12.61 20.25 -16.98
C VAL A 22 11.43 19.46 -16.41
N ALA A 23 11.70 18.55 -15.48
CA ALA A 23 10.78 17.54 -14.95
C ALA A 23 11.17 17.23 -13.49
N LYS A 24 11.04 18.22 -12.61
CA LYS A 24 11.37 18.09 -11.18
C LYS A 24 10.70 16.87 -10.53
N GLY A 25 9.45 16.60 -10.90
CA GLY A 25 8.72 15.42 -10.45
C GLY A 25 9.42 14.13 -10.85
N LEU A 26 9.86 14.01 -12.11
CA LEU A 26 10.61 12.86 -12.59
C LEU A 26 11.97 12.72 -11.88
N GLU A 27 12.75 13.80 -11.74
CA GLU A 27 14.06 13.75 -11.08
C GLU A 27 13.95 13.25 -9.62
N GLU A 28 13.02 13.81 -8.84
CA GLU A 28 12.75 13.38 -7.48
C GLU A 28 12.40 11.89 -7.40
N GLN A 29 11.67 11.36 -8.39
CA GLN A 29 11.34 9.93 -8.45
C GLN A 29 12.53 9.09 -8.86
N MET A 30 13.37 9.57 -9.77
CA MET A 30 14.54 8.83 -10.24
C MET A 30 15.63 8.70 -9.18
N LEU A 31 15.75 9.68 -8.29
CA LEU A 31 16.56 9.61 -7.08
C LEU A 31 15.97 8.62 -6.04
N LYS A 32 14.64 8.42 -6.05
CA LYS A 32 13.92 7.50 -5.15
C LYS A 32 13.78 6.07 -5.70
N ILE A 33 13.91 5.87 -7.02
CA ILE A 33 13.91 4.54 -7.65
C ILE A 33 15.20 3.81 -7.26
N GLY A 34 15.17 3.17 -6.09
CA GLY A 34 15.92 1.94 -5.87
C GLY A 34 15.60 0.94 -6.99
N ARG A 35 16.48 -0.06 -7.24
CA ARG A 35 16.28 -1.05 -8.32
C ARG A 35 14.80 -1.47 -8.44
N VAL A 36 14.34 -1.57 -9.69
CA VAL A 36 12.96 -1.81 -10.18
C VAL A 36 12.34 -3.13 -9.68
N LEU A 37 12.74 -3.67 -8.53
CA LEU A 37 12.32 -4.95 -7.95
C LEU A 37 12.28 -4.96 -6.42
N ASP A 38 12.37 -3.81 -5.73
CA ASP A 38 12.27 -3.78 -4.26
C ASP A 38 10.81 -3.64 -3.78
N THR A 39 10.55 -3.90 -2.50
CA THR A 39 9.22 -3.89 -1.82
C THR A 39 8.31 -2.69 -2.13
N ARG A 40 8.85 -1.58 -2.64
CA ARG A 40 8.12 -0.36 -3.07
C ARG A 40 7.78 -0.31 -4.56
N TRP A 41 7.84 -1.44 -5.27
CA TRP A 41 7.76 -1.49 -6.74
C TRP A 41 6.52 -0.80 -7.33
N VAL A 42 5.33 -1.07 -6.80
CA VAL A 42 4.08 -0.52 -7.37
C VAL A 42 4.07 1.01 -7.26
N ALA A 43 4.30 1.55 -6.06
CA ALA A 43 4.33 2.99 -5.83
C ALA A 43 5.43 3.67 -6.67
N SER A 44 6.64 3.09 -6.70
CA SER A 44 7.75 3.61 -7.50
C SER A 44 7.46 3.56 -9.00
N SER A 45 6.80 2.51 -9.49
CA SER A 45 6.45 2.35 -10.91
C SER A 45 5.34 3.30 -11.32
N LEU A 46 4.30 3.45 -10.49
CA LEU A 46 3.22 4.42 -10.70
C LEU A 46 3.80 5.83 -10.77
N MET A 47 4.66 6.19 -9.83
CA MET A 47 5.26 7.53 -9.81
C MET A 47 6.13 7.78 -11.04
N ALA A 48 6.87 6.79 -11.54
CA ALA A 48 7.64 6.91 -12.77
C ALA A 48 6.75 7.11 -13.99
N VAL A 49 5.70 6.29 -14.14
CA VAL A 49 4.74 6.40 -15.25
C VAL A 49 4.00 7.73 -15.20
N LYS A 50 3.54 8.12 -14.01
CA LYS A 50 2.89 9.41 -13.77
C LYS A 50 3.79 10.58 -14.14
N ALA A 51 5.06 10.56 -13.74
CA ALA A 51 6.00 11.63 -14.08
C ALA A 51 6.25 11.74 -15.60
N VAL A 52 6.41 10.61 -16.30
CA VAL A 52 6.53 10.63 -17.77
C VAL A 52 5.24 11.10 -18.43
N TRP A 53 4.08 10.77 -17.86
CA TRP A 53 2.79 11.23 -18.36
C TRP A 53 2.59 12.73 -18.14
N THR A 54 2.91 13.27 -16.96
CA THR A 54 2.70 14.69 -16.63
C THR A 54 3.72 15.59 -17.30
N ASP A 55 4.98 15.16 -17.38
CA ASP A 55 6.09 15.96 -17.88
C ASP A 55 6.41 15.61 -19.36
N PHE A 56 5.46 15.00 -20.08
CA PHE A 56 5.69 14.43 -21.41
C PHE A 56 6.26 15.44 -22.41
N LYS A 57 5.63 16.61 -22.53
CA LYS A 57 6.07 17.69 -23.43
C LYS A 57 7.46 18.21 -23.06
N ALA A 58 7.69 18.41 -21.77
CA ALA A 58 8.97 18.91 -21.26
C ALA A 58 10.10 17.92 -21.57
N LEU A 59 9.86 16.63 -21.33
CA LEU A 59 10.80 15.55 -21.65
C LEU A 59 11.08 15.45 -23.15
N TYR A 60 10.04 15.59 -23.97
CA TYR A 60 10.19 15.57 -25.42
C TYR A 60 11.10 16.71 -25.91
N ASN A 61 10.85 17.94 -25.46
CA ASN A 61 11.65 19.12 -25.83
C ASN A 61 13.11 18.95 -25.39
N HIS A 62 13.34 18.52 -24.15
CA HIS A 62 14.68 18.25 -23.65
C HIS A 62 15.41 17.18 -24.48
N PHE A 63 14.72 16.09 -24.85
CA PHE A 63 15.34 15.06 -25.69
C PHE A 63 15.66 15.53 -27.10
N ILE A 64 14.88 16.46 -27.66
CA ILE A 64 15.22 17.10 -28.94
C ILE A 64 16.47 17.95 -28.79
N GLU A 65 16.46 18.91 -27.85
CA GLU A 65 17.57 19.84 -27.61
C GLU A 65 18.88 19.08 -27.34
N ALA A 66 18.83 18.08 -26.46
CA ALA A 66 20.00 17.26 -26.13
C ALA A 66 20.47 16.35 -27.28
N SER A 67 19.60 16.04 -28.26
CA SER A 67 20.00 15.28 -29.45
C SER A 67 20.74 16.13 -30.48
N GLU A 68 20.51 17.45 -30.47
CA GLU A 68 21.10 18.41 -31.40
C GLU A 68 22.32 19.14 -30.81
N ASP A 69 22.49 19.09 -29.49
CA ASP A 69 23.60 19.70 -28.74
C ASP A 69 24.97 19.16 -29.19
N LYS A 70 25.70 19.98 -29.97
CA LYS A 70 27.03 19.65 -30.49
C LYS A 70 28.09 19.46 -29.40
N GLN A 71 27.86 19.93 -28.17
CA GLN A 71 28.76 19.74 -27.04
C GLN A 71 28.67 18.31 -26.46
N ARG A 72 27.62 17.56 -26.80
CA ARG A 72 27.46 16.16 -26.37
C ARG A 72 28.11 15.19 -27.33
N ASP A 73 28.58 14.07 -26.76
CA ASP A 73 29.16 13.00 -27.55
C ASP A 73 28.12 12.40 -28.54
N SER A 74 28.62 11.82 -29.63
CA SER A 74 27.76 11.26 -30.68
C SER A 74 26.84 10.13 -30.18
N LYS A 75 27.28 9.38 -29.17
CA LYS A 75 26.54 8.25 -28.60
C LYS A 75 25.38 8.73 -27.73
N GLN A 76 25.58 9.77 -26.92
CA GLN A 76 24.58 10.46 -26.12
C GLN A 76 23.52 11.07 -27.02
N ARG A 77 23.93 11.84 -28.04
CA ARG A 77 23.00 12.43 -29.02
C ARG A 77 22.13 11.38 -29.71
N SER A 78 22.74 10.29 -30.15
CA SER A 78 22.01 9.15 -30.75
C SER A 78 21.03 8.51 -29.76
N THR A 79 21.42 8.42 -28.48
CA THR A 79 20.55 7.90 -27.42
C THR A 79 19.34 8.82 -27.19
N TYR A 80 19.53 10.13 -27.07
CA TYR A 80 18.44 11.11 -26.94
C TYR A 80 17.50 11.08 -28.15
N LYS A 81 18.05 11.01 -29.37
CA LYS A 81 17.26 10.85 -30.59
C LYS A 81 16.41 9.58 -30.57
N GLY A 82 16.94 8.48 -30.01
CA GLY A 82 16.23 7.22 -29.79
C GLY A 82 15.15 7.30 -28.70
N LEU A 83 15.38 8.08 -27.64
CA LEU A 83 14.38 8.31 -26.59
C LEU A 83 13.22 9.20 -27.07
N CYS A 84 13.52 10.34 -27.70
CA CYS A 84 12.52 11.22 -28.33
C CYS A 84 11.65 10.44 -29.32
N SER A 85 12.30 9.69 -30.20
CA SER A 85 11.71 8.69 -31.09
C SER A 85 10.72 7.72 -30.44
N THR A 86 11.05 7.23 -29.25
CA THR A 86 10.24 6.24 -28.54
C THR A 86 9.07 6.94 -27.87
N LEU A 87 9.31 8.09 -27.25
CA LEU A 87 8.33 8.90 -26.53
C LEU A 87 7.20 9.36 -27.46
N SER A 88 7.52 9.83 -28.67
CA SER A 88 6.54 10.28 -29.67
C SER A 88 5.84 9.14 -30.43
N SER A 89 6.01 7.88 -30.03
CA SER A 89 5.36 6.76 -30.71
C SER A 89 3.93 6.57 -30.22
N THR A 90 2.97 6.39 -31.13
CA THR A 90 1.59 6.05 -30.77
C THR A 90 1.52 4.78 -29.89
N THR A 91 2.28 3.74 -30.22
CA THR A 91 2.37 2.51 -29.42
C THR A 91 2.93 2.74 -28.03
N PHE A 92 3.89 3.67 -27.88
CA PHE A 92 4.43 4.00 -26.56
C PHE A 92 3.39 4.71 -25.69
N VAL A 93 2.67 5.70 -26.24
CA VAL A 93 1.61 6.42 -25.52
C VAL A 93 0.49 5.46 -25.10
N HIS A 94 0.06 4.56 -25.99
CA HIS A 94 -0.88 3.49 -25.67
C HIS A 94 -0.41 2.62 -24.49
N ASN A 95 0.81 2.08 -24.58
CA ASN A 95 1.36 1.23 -23.53
C ASN A 95 1.53 1.99 -22.20
N LEU A 96 1.95 3.26 -22.25
CA LEU A 96 2.13 4.11 -21.07
C LEU A 96 0.80 4.36 -20.36
N ALA A 97 -0.26 4.68 -21.11
CA ALA A 97 -1.60 4.89 -20.59
C ALA A 97 -2.15 3.62 -19.90
N LEU A 98 -2.04 2.48 -20.58
CA LEU A 98 -2.48 1.19 -20.07
C LEU A 98 -1.76 0.81 -18.77
N MET A 99 -0.44 1.03 -18.72
CA MET A 99 0.34 0.84 -17.50
C MET A 99 -0.06 1.81 -16.39
N PHE A 100 -0.37 3.06 -16.72
CA PHE A 100 -0.79 4.06 -15.74
C PHE A 100 -2.10 3.63 -15.07
N ASP A 101 -3.15 3.37 -15.85
CA ASP A 101 -4.45 2.97 -15.31
C ASP A 101 -4.32 1.71 -14.42
N ALA A 102 -3.54 0.70 -14.82
CA ALA A 102 -3.35 -0.49 -14.00
C ALA A 102 -2.52 -0.26 -12.72
N LEU A 103 -1.47 0.57 -12.79
CA LEU A 103 -0.62 0.87 -11.63
C LEU A 103 -1.33 1.77 -10.61
N GLU A 104 -2.25 2.62 -11.05
CA GLU A 104 -3.08 3.44 -10.16
C GLU A 104 -3.94 2.54 -9.27
N GLU A 105 -4.69 1.60 -9.88
CA GLU A 105 -5.54 0.64 -9.18
C GLU A 105 -4.73 -0.30 -8.25
N LEU A 106 -3.55 -0.76 -8.70
CA LEU A 106 -2.65 -1.57 -7.86
C LEU A 106 -2.06 -0.79 -6.68
N SER A 107 -1.75 0.50 -6.88
CA SER A 107 -1.19 1.35 -5.84
C SER A 107 -2.22 1.59 -4.73
N ASP A 108 -3.47 1.82 -5.10
CA ASP A 108 -4.56 2.00 -4.14
C ASP A 108 -4.77 0.75 -3.29
N LEU A 109 -4.81 -0.44 -3.90
CA LEU A 109 -4.85 -1.70 -3.16
C LEU A 109 -3.62 -1.84 -2.25
N SER A 110 -2.42 -1.54 -2.75
CA SER A 110 -1.19 -1.64 -1.96
C SER A 110 -1.26 -0.77 -0.70
N LEU A 111 -1.79 0.46 -0.80
CA LEU A 111 -1.95 1.35 0.34
C LEU A 111 -3.03 0.85 1.32
N GLN A 112 -4.14 0.32 0.81
CA GLN A 112 -5.18 -0.30 1.65
C GLN A 112 -4.61 -1.48 2.45
N LEU A 113 -3.84 -2.35 1.80
CA LEU A 113 -3.21 -3.52 2.42
C LEU A 113 -2.10 -3.16 3.45
N GLN A 114 -1.66 -1.90 3.49
CA GLN A 114 -0.63 -1.43 4.42
C GLN A 114 -1.21 -0.82 5.72
N LYS A 115 -2.53 -0.63 5.82
CA LYS A 115 -3.18 -0.07 7.01
C LYS A 115 -2.97 -0.97 8.24
N SER A 116 -2.63 -0.37 9.37
CA SER A 116 -2.40 -1.10 10.64
C SER A 116 -3.66 -1.74 11.21
N SER A 117 -4.82 -1.13 10.97
CA SER A 117 -6.12 -1.60 11.43
C SER A 117 -6.80 -2.59 10.48
N LEU A 118 -6.10 -3.05 9.44
CA LEU A 118 -6.68 -3.90 8.41
C LEU A 118 -6.92 -5.32 8.95
N ASN A 119 -8.13 -5.83 8.79
CA ASN A 119 -8.45 -7.21 9.09
C ASN A 119 -8.50 -8.08 7.82
N LEU A 120 -8.51 -9.40 8.02
CA LEU A 120 -8.47 -10.39 6.95
C LEU A 120 -9.66 -10.28 5.98
N ILE A 121 -10.86 -9.95 6.47
CA ILE A 121 -12.06 -9.81 5.64
C ILE A 121 -11.99 -8.57 4.74
N GLN A 122 -11.53 -7.45 5.28
CA GLN A 122 -11.31 -6.22 4.51
C GLN A 122 -10.28 -6.46 3.41
N ALA A 123 -9.13 -7.05 3.76
CA ALA A 123 -8.11 -7.38 2.78
C ALA A 123 -8.61 -8.31 1.66
N HIS A 124 -9.35 -9.37 2.02
CA HIS A 124 -9.98 -10.26 1.04
C HIS A 124 -10.95 -9.50 0.13
N SER A 125 -11.73 -8.58 0.68
CA SER A 125 -12.71 -7.78 -0.06
C SER A 125 -12.02 -6.81 -1.02
N ASP A 126 -10.96 -6.12 -0.57
CA ASP A 126 -10.20 -5.17 -1.37
C ASP A 126 -9.50 -5.85 -2.56
N VAL A 127 -8.87 -7.01 -2.34
CA VAL A 127 -8.25 -7.80 -3.43
C VAL A 127 -9.31 -8.31 -4.41
N THR A 128 -10.44 -8.82 -3.90
CA THR A 128 -11.54 -9.33 -4.74
C THR A 128 -12.19 -8.21 -5.56
N LEU A 129 -12.31 -7.01 -4.99
CA LEU A 129 -12.80 -5.83 -5.70
C LEU A 129 -11.86 -5.47 -6.85
N LEU A 130 -10.54 -5.42 -6.61
CA LEU A 130 -9.57 -5.13 -7.67
C LEU A 130 -9.60 -6.16 -8.80
N ILE A 131 -9.74 -7.45 -8.48
CA ILE A 131 -9.91 -8.51 -9.48
C ILE A 131 -11.10 -8.19 -10.39
N LYS A 132 -12.27 -7.86 -9.81
CA LYS A 132 -13.47 -7.47 -10.57
C LYS A 132 -13.27 -6.21 -11.41
N VAL A 133 -12.52 -5.23 -10.89
CA VAL A 133 -12.17 -4.02 -11.66
C VAL A 133 -11.36 -4.41 -12.90
N PHE A 134 -10.33 -5.26 -12.76
CA PHE A 134 -9.55 -5.71 -13.91
C PHE A 134 -10.34 -6.60 -14.88
N GLU A 135 -11.23 -7.46 -14.40
CA GLU A 135 -12.16 -8.20 -15.26
C GLU A 135 -13.05 -7.25 -16.07
N ASN A 136 -13.55 -6.18 -15.44
CA ASN A 136 -14.36 -5.17 -16.11
C ASN A 136 -13.55 -4.34 -17.13
N ARG A 137 -12.26 -4.07 -16.86
CA ARG A 137 -11.35 -3.36 -17.78
C ARG A 137 -11.06 -4.10 -19.09
N VAL A 138 -11.40 -5.38 -19.19
CA VAL A 138 -11.32 -6.14 -20.45
C VAL A 138 -12.28 -5.58 -21.50
N GLU A 139 -13.42 -5.04 -21.07
CA GLU A 139 -14.44 -4.46 -21.97
C GLU A 139 -14.55 -2.93 -21.85
N ASN A 140 -14.11 -2.34 -20.73
CA ASN A 140 -14.18 -0.90 -20.51
C ASN A 140 -12.80 -0.26 -20.34
N MET A 141 -12.44 0.67 -21.22
CA MET A 141 -11.15 1.37 -21.15
C MET A 141 -11.00 2.17 -19.85
N GLY A 142 -9.78 2.21 -19.33
CA GLY A 142 -9.40 3.12 -18.25
C GLY A 142 -9.35 4.58 -18.71
N ARG A 143 -9.30 5.51 -17.75
CA ARG A 143 -9.35 6.95 -18.03
C ARG A 143 -8.18 7.38 -18.91
N ARG A 144 -6.96 6.93 -18.60
CA ARG A 144 -5.76 7.30 -19.36
C ARG A 144 -5.73 6.62 -20.72
N SER A 145 -6.22 5.38 -20.81
CA SER A 145 -6.39 4.68 -22.08
C SER A 145 -7.33 5.43 -23.04
N VAL A 146 -8.45 5.99 -22.53
CA VAL A 146 -9.34 6.85 -23.34
C VAL A 146 -8.63 8.13 -23.81
N GLU A 147 -7.92 8.81 -22.90
CA GLU A 147 -7.16 10.03 -23.21
C GLU A 147 -6.07 9.76 -24.27
N ALA A 148 -5.34 8.64 -24.14
CA ALA A 148 -4.36 8.21 -25.13
C ALA A 148 -4.99 7.86 -26.47
N LYS A 149 -6.17 7.22 -26.48
CA LYS A 149 -6.84 6.86 -27.73
C LYS A 149 -7.21 8.09 -28.55
N ILE A 150 -7.81 9.10 -27.92
CA ILE A 150 -8.12 10.39 -28.55
C ILE A 150 -6.83 11.03 -29.11
N ALA A 151 -5.78 11.10 -28.29
CA ALA A 151 -4.50 11.67 -28.71
C ALA A 151 -3.82 10.91 -29.86
N ILE A 152 -3.97 9.59 -29.91
CA ILE A 152 -3.44 8.74 -30.99
C ILE A 152 -4.23 8.96 -32.27
N ASP A 153 -5.56 9.07 -32.18
CA ASP A 153 -6.44 9.34 -33.32
C ASP A 153 -6.15 10.73 -33.92
N ASP A 154 -5.88 11.73 -33.06
CA ASP A 154 -5.48 13.09 -33.45
C ASP A 154 -3.98 13.22 -33.83
N LEU A 155 -3.19 12.15 -33.66
CA LEU A 155 -1.73 12.14 -33.82
C LEU A 155 -1.01 13.26 -33.02
N MET A 156 -1.56 13.65 -31.89
CA MET A 156 -1.03 14.71 -31.04
C MET A 156 -1.29 14.43 -29.57
N PHE A 157 -0.24 14.44 -28.75
CA PHE A 157 -0.36 14.31 -27.30
C PHE A 157 0.44 15.41 -26.61
N GLN A 158 -0.23 16.24 -25.80
CA GLN A 158 0.39 17.38 -25.10
C GLN A 158 1.27 18.27 -26.02
N ASP A 159 0.72 18.68 -27.16
CA ASP A 159 1.39 19.47 -28.21
C ASP A 159 2.58 18.78 -28.91
N VAL A 160 2.80 17.48 -28.67
CA VAL A 160 3.82 16.69 -29.35
C VAL A 160 3.16 15.87 -30.46
N LYS A 161 3.68 16.01 -31.69
CA LYS A 161 3.22 15.21 -32.83
C LYS A 161 3.65 13.75 -32.65
N LEU A 162 2.69 12.84 -32.75
CA LEU A 162 2.92 11.41 -32.64
C LEU A 162 3.28 10.80 -34.01
N CYS A 163 4.03 9.71 -33.99
CA CYS A 163 4.38 8.94 -35.18
C CYS A 163 4.12 7.45 -34.99
N VAL A 164 3.69 6.81 -36.07
CA VAL A 164 3.49 5.36 -36.11
C VAL A 164 4.85 4.66 -36.24
N ARG A 165 5.16 3.76 -35.30
CA ARG A 165 6.42 3.01 -35.30
C ARG A 165 6.18 1.54 -35.00
N SER A 166 6.69 0.67 -35.87
CA SER A 166 6.55 -0.79 -35.76
C SER A 166 7.52 -1.46 -34.78
N LYS A 167 8.57 -0.74 -34.31
CA LYS A 167 9.63 -1.34 -33.48
C LYS A 167 9.23 -1.55 -32.00
N ILE A 168 8.15 -0.92 -31.55
CA ILE A 168 7.68 -1.05 -30.15
C ILE A 168 6.54 -2.08 -30.14
N PRO A 169 6.64 -3.17 -29.37
CA PRO A 169 5.54 -4.12 -29.25
C PRO A 169 4.37 -3.47 -28.53
N SER A 170 3.17 -3.56 -29.13
CA SER A 170 1.94 -3.12 -28.49
C SER A 170 1.50 -4.13 -27.44
N ILE A 171 1.08 -3.65 -26.28
CA ILE A 171 0.50 -4.50 -25.23
C ILE A 171 -0.96 -4.78 -25.61
N PRO A 172 -1.37 -6.05 -25.77
CA PRO A 172 -2.77 -6.37 -26.04
C PRO A 172 -3.61 -6.10 -24.78
N GLU A 173 -4.39 -5.02 -24.81
CA GLU A 173 -5.14 -4.48 -23.66
C GLU A 173 -6.02 -5.53 -22.95
N LYS A 174 -6.85 -6.25 -23.71
CA LYS A 174 -7.73 -7.30 -23.17
C LYS A 174 -6.93 -8.41 -22.46
N GLN A 175 -5.84 -8.85 -23.07
CA GLN A 175 -5.00 -9.90 -22.49
C GLN A 175 -4.24 -9.40 -21.27
N PHE A 176 -3.80 -8.14 -21.27
CA PHE A 176 -3.09 -7.52 -20.17
C PHE A 176 -3.95 -7.50 -18.89
N TYR A 177 -5.17 -6.96 -18.96
CA TYR A 177 -6.07 -6.94 -17.80
C TYR A 177 -6.52 -8.34 -17.37
N ARG A 178 -6.82 -9.23 -18.32
CA ARG A 178 -7.13 -10.64 -18.02
C ARG A 178 -5.96 -11.33 -17.29
N SER A 179 -4.73 -11.08 -17.73
CA SER A 179 -3.53 -11.61 -17.08
C SER A 179 -3.37 -11.02 -15.68
N LEU A 180 -3.61 -9.73 -15.45
CA LEU A 180 -3.55 -9.13 -14.11
C LEU A 180 -4.59 -9.74 -13.16
N ALA A 181 -5.85 -9.85 -13.58
CA ALA A 181 -6.92 -10.48 -12.81
C ALA A 181 -6.55 -11.94 -12.45
N ASN A 182 -6.13 -12.74 -13.44
CA ASN A 182 -5.73 -14.13 -13.22
C ASN A 182 -4.55 -14.27 -12.24
N ASN A 183 -3.56 -13.38 -12.32
CA ASN A 183 -2.40 -13.38 -11.42
C ASN A 183 -2.78 -12.99 -9.98
N LEU A 184 -3.72 -12.05 -9.80
CA LEU A 184 -4.23 -11.71 -8.47
C LEU A 184 -5.03 -12.87 -7.89
N THR A 185 -5.92 -13.47 -8.68
CA THR A 185 -6.71 -14.64 -8.28
C THR A 185 -5.83 -15.82 -7.87
N SER A 186 -4.79 -16.14 -8.65
CA SER A 186 -3.90 -17.26 -8.36
C SER A 186 -2.96 -17.03 -7.16
N ARG A 187 -2.69 -15.77 -6.81
CA ARG A 187 -1.94 -15.43 -5.58
C ARG A 187 -2.84 -15.42 -4.34
N LEU A 188 -4.10 -15.04 -4.50
CA LEU A 188 -5.11 -15.11 -3.44
C LEU A 188 -5.46 -16.57 -3.11
N LEU A 189 -5.63 -17.39 -4.15
CA LEU A 189 -5.96 -18.80 -4.08
C LEU A 189 -4.70 -19.59 -4.46
N SER A 190 -3.93 -20.04 -3.46
CA SER A 190 -2.74 -20.89 -3.68
C SER A 190 -3.00 -21.91 -4.80
N SER A 191 -2.03 -22.09 -5.70
CA SER A 191 -2.21 -22.78 -6.99
C SER A 191 -2.64 -24.26 -6.92
N SER A 192 -2.78 -24.83 -5.73
CA SER A 192 -3.37 -26.16 -5.51
C SER A 192 -4.86 -26.07 -5.23
N SER A 193 -5.66 -26.92 -5.89
CA SER A 193 -7.12 -27.00 -5.73
C SER A 193 -7.55 -27.10 -4.26
N ASN A 194 -6.82 -27.92 -3.48
CA ASN A 194 -7.11 -28.13 -2.05
C ASN A 194 -6.90 -26.86 -1.21
N ALA A 195 -5.89 -26.03 -1.55
CA ALA A 195 -5.63 -24.81 -0.80
C ALA A 195 -6.65 -23.71 -1.12
N ALA A 196 -7.11 -23.63 -2.38
CA ALA A 196 -8.16 -22.71 -2.80
C ALA A 196 -9.50 -23.01 -2.11
N GLU A 197 -9.89 -24.29 -2.04
CA GLU A 197 -11.11 -24.72 -1.34
C GLU A 197 -11.00 -24.40 0.16
N HIS A 198 -9.86 -24.72 0.77
CA HIS A 198 -9.62 -24.48 2.19
C HIS A 198 -9.64 -22.97 2.52
N TYR A 199 -9.04 -22.12 1.70
CA TYR A 199 -9.10 -20.67 1.85
C TYR A 199 -10.55 -20.17 1.76
N THR A 200 -11.28 -20.59 0.73
CA THR A 200 -12.68 -20.20 0.53
C THR A 200 -13.54 -20.60 1.74
N LYS A 201 -13.31 -21.79 2.28
CA LYS A 201 -13.98 -22.27 3.49
C LYS A 201 -13.68 -21.38 4.71
N ILE A 202 -12.40 -21.06 4.95
CA ILE A 202 -12.01 -20.13 6.04
C ILE A 202 -12.69 -18.77 5.86
N MET A 203 -12.68 -18.22 4.65
CA MET A 203 -13.26 -16.91 4.40
C MET A 203 -14.78 -16.92 4.62
N ASN A 204 -15.48 -17.98 4.22
CA ASN A 204 -16.90 -18.14 4.48
C ASN A 204 -17.20 -18.30 5.97
N ASP A 205 -16.36 -19.04 6.70
CA ASP A 205 -16.49 -19.16 8.15
C ASP A 205 -16.33 -17.79 8.83
N ILE A 206 -15.32 -16.99 8.46
CA ILE A 206 -15.09 -15.68 9.10
C ILE A 206 -16.19 -14.66 8.71
N LYS A 207 -16.74 -14.73 7.50
CA LYS A 207 -17.79 -13.80 7.04
C LYS A 207 -19.01 -13.77 7.97
N VAL A 208 -19.38 -14.89 8.61
CA VAL A 208 -20.57 -14.91 9.50
C VAL A 208 -20.42 -14.05 10.74
N ILE A 209 -19.20 -13.66 11.11
CA ILE A 209 -18.92 -12.77 12.25
C ILE A 209 -19.33 -11.33 11.93
N HIS A 210 -19.34 -10.95 10.66
CA HIS A 210 -19.54 -9.56 10.22
C HIS A 210 -20.99 -9.31 9.80
N PRO A 211 -21.71 -8.35 10.43
CA PRO A 211 -23.11 -8.08 10.15
C PRO A 211 -23.44 -7.74 8.69
N MET A 212 -22.49 -7.18 7.95
CA MET A 212 -22.66 -6.81 6.54
C MET A 212 -22.94 -8.01 5.59
N TYR A 213 -22.62 -9.23 6.01
CA TYR A 213 -22.87 -10.45 5.23
C TYR A 213 -24.07 -11.26 5.73
N TRP A 214 -24.81 -10.76 6.72
CA TRP A 214 -25.94 -11.49 7.26
C TRP A 214 -27.13 -11.47 6.29
N PRO A 215 -27.86 -12.59 6.17
CA PRO A 215 -29.10 -12.63 5.40
C PRO A 215 -30.17 -11.72 6.03
N LYS A 216 -31.12 -11.25 5.22
CA LYS A 216 -32.28 -10.47 5.70
C LYS A 216 -33.12 -11.26 6.71
N ASP A 217 -33.32 -12.55 6.45
CA ASP A 217 -34.00 -13.47 7.37
C ASP A 217 -32.97 -14.18 8.25
N LEU A 218 -32.51 -13.48 9.29
CA LEU A 218 -31.44 -13.94 10.18
C LEU A 218 -31.99 -14.89 11.27
N SER A 219 -31.68 -16.18 11.16
CA SER A 219 -31.91 -17.15 12.23
C SER A 219 -31.01 -16.88 13.45
N ILE A 220 -31.56 -17.06 14.66
CA ILE A 220 -30.79 -16.98 15.91
C ILE A 220 -29.65 -18.00 15.98
N THR A 221 -29.71 -19.09 15.20
CA THR A 221 -28.67 -20.13 15.12
C THR A 221 -27.75 -20.02 13.91
N TYR A 222 -27.95 -19.01 13.05
CA TYR A 222 -27.08 -18.76 11.89
C TYR A 222 -25.61 -18.61 12.30
N GLY A 223 -24.68 -19.27 11.63
CA GLY A 223 -23.23 -19.09 11.87
C GLY A 223 -22.63 -19.93 13.01
N GLU A 224 -23.40 -20.76 13.71
CA GLU A 224 -22.88 -21.54 14.86
C GLU A 224 -21.87 -22.60 14.45
N CYS A 225 -22.15 -23.32 13.36
CA CYS A 225 -21.24 -24.32 12.82
C CYS A 225 -19.92 -23.68 12.35
N GLU A 226 -20.00 -22.50 11.74
CA GLU A 226 -18.86 -21.70 11.30
C GLU A 226 -18.02 -21.27 12.50
N ILE A 227 -18.65 -20.72 13.56
CA ILE A 227 -17.95 -20.32 14.79
C ILE A 227 -17.27 -21.53 15.44
N GLN A 228 -17.94 -22.68 15.49
CA GLN A 228 -17.34 -23.90 16.02
C GLN A 228 -16.10 -24.28 15.21
N ARG A 229 -16.17 -24.27 13.87
CA ARG A 229 -15.01 -24.55 13.00
C ARG A 229 -13.87 -23.56 13.21
N ILE A 230 -14.16 -22.28 13.45
CA ILE A 230 -13.14 -21.28 13.77
C ILE A 230 -12.50 -21.59 15.13
N CYS A 231 -13.31 -21.89 16.14
CA CYS A 231 -12.80 -22.24 17.48
C CYS A 231 -11.90 -23.47 17.42
N ASP A 232 -12.30 -24.51 16.69
CA ASP A 232 -11.50 -25.72 16.50
C ASP A 232 -10.16 -25.39 15.82
N ARG A 233 -10.20 -24.56 14.77
CA ARG A 233 -9.00 -24.13 14.02
C ARG A 233 -8.00 -23.36 14.89
N PHE A 234 -8.48 -22.43 15.72
CA PHE A 234 -7.64 -21.63 16.62
C PHE A 234 -7.42 -22.28 17.99
N LYS A 235 -7.89 -23.52 18.18
CA LYS A 235 -7.78 -24.30 19.42
C LYS A 235 -8.36 -23.57 20.64
N ILE A 236 -9.54 -22.97 20.48
CA ILE A 236 -10.25 -22.23 21.52
C ILE A 236 -11.18 -23.18 22.29
N SER A 237 -10.90 -23.38 23.59
CA SER A 237 -11.63 -24.35 24.43
C SER A 237 -13.06 -23.93 24.81
N SER A 238 -13.39 -22.64 24.75
CA SER A 238 -14.67 -22.07 25.22
C SER A 238 -15.68 -21.83 24.09
N SER A 239 -15.81 -22.75 23.13
CA SER A 239 -16.65 -22.54 21.94
C SER A 239 -18.13 -22.33 22.28
N GLN A 240 -18.65 -23.01 23.30
CA GLN A 240 -20.06 -22.89 23.72
C GLN A 240 -20.39 -21.51 24.30
N ASP A 241 -19.49 -20.93 25.11
CA ASP A 241 -19.66 -19.57 25.63
C ASP A 241 -19.63 -18.53 24.50
N ILE A 242 -18.75 -18.73 23.50
CA ILE A 242 -18.67 -17.86 22.32
C ILE A 242 -19.94 -17.95 21.48
N ILE A 243 -20.49 -19.16 21.28
CA ILE A 243 -21.74 -19.35 20.56
C ILE A 243 -22.90 -18.66 21.29
N ARG A 244 -23.00 -18.81 22.61
CA ARG A 244 -24.01 -18.11 23.42
C ARG A 244 -23.87 -16.59 23.28
N ASP A 245 -22.66 -16.06 23.43
CA ASP A 245 -22.36 -14.64 23.28
C ASP A 245 -22.71 -14.13 21.88
N PHE A 246 -22.43 -14.92 20.84
CA PHE A 246 -22.78 -14.58 19.46
C PHE A 246 -24.30 -14.52 19.22
N ARG A 247 -25.09 -15.41 19.85
CA ARG A 247 -26.56 -15.33 19.81
C ARG A 247 -27.05 -14.01 20.42
N HIS A 248 -26.52 -13.62 21.59
CA HIS A 248 -26.86 -12.36 22.23
C HIS A 248 -26.49 -11.16 21.36
N PHE A 249 -25.30 -11.19 20.74
CA PHE A 249 -24.85 -10.15 19.82
C PHE A 249 -25.78 -10.00 18.62
N LYS A 250 -26.13 -11.11 17.94
CA LYS A 250 -27.10 -11.09 16.82
C LYS A 250 -28.46 -10.56 17.25
N GLN A 251 -28.97 -11.00 18.41
CA GLN A 251 -30.26 -10.53 18.92
C GLN A 251 -30.24 -9.02 19.18
N GLY A 252 -29.14 -8.48 19.73
CA GLY A 252 -28.98 -7.05 19.97
C GLY A 252 -28.84 -6.21 18.70
N LEU A 253 -28.32 -6.80 17.62
CA LEU A 253 -28.18 -6.14 16.31
C LEU A 253 -29.36 -6.35 15.36
N LYS A 254 -30.29 -7.26 15.67
CA LYS A 254 -31.46 -7.55 14.83
C LYS A 254 -32.26 -6.29 14.42
N PRO A 255 -32.50 -5.30 15.30
CA PRO A 255 -33.21 -4.07 14.91
C PRO A 255 -32.48 -3.27 13.81
N MET A 256 -31.14 -3.34 13.77
CA MET A 256 -30.33 -2.67 12.74
C MET A 256 -30.61 -3.20 11.34
N LEU A 257 -31.01 -4.48 11.21
CA LEU A 257 -31.36 -5.08 9.92
C LEU A 257 -32.70 -4.55 9.37
N SER A 258 -33.57 -4.04 10.24
CA SER A 258 -34.83 -3.38 9.88
C SER A 258 -34.73 -1.84 9.84
N GLY A 259 -33.52 -1.28 9.97
CA GLY A 259 -33.28 0.17 9.94
C GLY A 259 -33.49 0.87 11.29
N GLU A 260 -33.64 0.13 12.38
CA GLU A 260 -33.77 0.66 13.74
C GLU A 260 -32.42 0.72 14.48
N LYS A 261 -32.38 1.41 15.63
CA LYS A 261 -31.15 1.48 16.44
C LYS A 261 -30.86 0.13 17.10
N PRO A 262 -29.59 -0.32 17.13
CA PRO A 262 -29.23 -1.55 17.81
C PRO A 262 -29.42 -1.43 19.33
N THR A 263 -29.79 -2.53 19.98
CA THR A 263 -29.95 -2.63 21.44
C THR A 263 -28.60 -2.79 22.15
N ILE A 264 -27.60 -3.28 21.43
CA ILE A 264 -26.23 -3.50 21.94
C ILE A 264 -25.25 -2.80 20.99
N LEU A 265 -24.34 -2.01 21.56
CA LEU A 265 -23.27 -1.34 20.83
C LEU A 265 -21.94 -2.10 20.90
N GLU A 266 -21.74 -2.91 21.95
CA GLU A 266 -20.48 -3.59 22.22
C GLU A 266 -20.59 -5.11 22.12
N GLN A 267 -19.51 -5.76 21.68
CA GLN A 267 -19.43 -7.21 21.57
C GLN A 267 -19.33 -7.84 22.96
N PRO A 268 -20.09 -8.93 23.24
CA PRO A 268 -19.94 -9.65 24.50
C PRO A 268 -18.52 -10.22 24.68
N PRO A 269 -18.05 -10.44 25.92
CA PRO A 269 -16.63 -10.67 26.21
C PRO A 269 -15.99 -11.85 25.47
N SER A 270 -16.64 -13.01 25.43
CA SER A 270 -16.07 -14.22 24.79
C SER A 270 -16.04 -14.06 23.28
N PHE A 271 -17.08 -13.45 22.71
CA PHE A 271 -17.14 -13.13 21.28
C PHE A 271 -16.12 -12.05 20.88
N LYS A 272 -15.92 -11.03 21.70
CA LYS A 272 -14.86 -10.01 21.51
C LYS A 272 -13.48 -10.64 21.49
N LYS A 273 -13.22 -11.64 22.34
CA LYS A 273 -11.96 -12.41 22.34
C LYS A 273 -11.76 -13.15 21.02
N LEU A 274 -12.80 -13.81 20.50
CA LEU A 274 -12.73 -14.47 19.18
C LEU A 274 -12.36 -13.47 18.08
N ILE A 275 -13.04 -12.33 18.03
CA ILE A 275 -12.77 -11.26 17.05
C ILE A 275 -11.33 -10.76 17.17
N SER A 276 -10.84 -10.56 18.40
CA SER A 276 -9.46 -10.12 18.65
C SER A 276 -8.43 -11.13 18.13
N ILE A 277 -8.68 -12.44 18.28
CA ILE A 277 -7.82 -13.50 17.73
C ILE A 277 -7.78 -13.42 16.20
N ILE A 278 -8.94 -13.29 15.56
CA ILE A 278 -9.01 -13.22 14.08
C ILE A 278 -8.33 -11.95 13.56
N ASN A 279 -8.54 -10.80 14.22
CA ASN A 279 -7.92 -9.53 13.85
C ASN A 279 -6.42 -9.50 14.16
N SER A 280 -5.88 -10.44 14.95
CA SER A 280 -4.43 -10.55 15.19
C SER A 280 -3.66 -11.18 14.02
N ILE A 281 -4.36 -11.73 13.02
CA ILE A 281 -3.74 -12.30 11.83
C ILE A 281 -3.15 -11.18 10.99
N ALA A 282 -1.83 -11.15 10.89
CA ALA A 282 -1.14 -10.20 10.03
C ALA A 282 -1.46 -10.49 8.55
N VAL A 283 -2.03 -9.49 7.88
CA VAL A 283 -2.38 -9.56 6.45
C VAL A 283 -1.21 -9.11 5.56
N SER A 284 -0.28 -8.32 6.12
CA SER A 284 0.77 -7.65 5.36
C SER A 284 2.05 -7.53 6.19
N SER A 285 3.19 -7.49 5.51
CA SER A 285 4.50 -7.19 6.10
C SER A 285 4.69 -5.71 6.43
N ALA A 286 3.69 -4.85 6.17
CA ALA A 286 3.78 -3.41 6.39
C ALA A 286 4.16 -3.03 7.82
N GLU A 287 3.68 -3.77 8.83
CA GLU A 287 4.10 -3.54 10.22
C GLU A 287 5.59 -3.85 10.45
N CYS A 288 6.12 -4.89 9.80
CA CYS A 288 7.55 -5.20 9.85
C CYS A 288 8.36 -4.08 9.17
N GLU A 289 7.89 -3.55 8.04
CA GLU A 289 8.54 -2.43 7.34
C GLU A 289 8.51 -1.12 8.13
N ARG A 290 7.41 -0.84 8.85
CA ARG A 290 7.35 0.23 9.85
C ARG A 290 8.36 0.00 10.97
N GLY A 291 8.49 -1.24 11.44
CA GLY A 291 9.50 -1.66 12.40
C GLY A 291 10.93 -1.40 11.91
N PHE A 292 11.27 -1.78 10.68
CA PHE A 292 12.58 -1.50 10.09
C PHE A 292 12.83 -0.01 9.93
N SER A 293 11.80 0.77 9.55
CA SER A 293 11.90 2.22 9.45
C SER A 293 12.16 2.86 10.81
N ALA A 294 11.49 2.38 11.87
CA ALA A 294 11.75 2.79 13.25
C ALA A 294 13.16 2.37 13.70
N MET A 295 13.60 1.18 13.32
CA MET A 295 14.93 0.65 13.62
C MET A 295 16.02 1.52 12.99
N ASN A 296 15.86 1.97 11.74
CA ASN A 296 16.82 2.87 11.09
C ASN A 296 16.95 4.23 11.77
N LEU A 297 15.88 4.71 12.43
CA LEU A 297 15.93 5.92 13.26
C LEU A 297 16.58 5.65 14.61
N ILE A 298 16.46 4.43 15.12
CA ILE A 298 17.08 4.03 16.38
C ILE A 298 18.59 3.79 16.15
N MET A 299 18.93 2.92 15.22
CA MET A 299 20.29 2.55 14.86
C MET A 299 20.77 3.43 13.71
N SER A 300 21.38 4.56 14.07
CA SER A 300 22.07 5.41 13.10
C SER A 300 23.53 4.98 12.93
N PRO A 301 24.24 5.40 11.86
CA PRO A 301 25.67 5.15 11.72
C PRO A 301 26.50 5.63 12.94
N LEU A 302 26.06 6.71 13.60
CA LEU A 302 26.68 7.26 14.82
C LEU A 302 26.24 6.55 16.11
N ARG A 303 25.22 5.70 16.04
CA ARG A 303 24.62 4.96 17.17
C ARG A 303 24.36 3.51 16.79
N SER A 304 25.40 2.83 16.33
CA SER A 304 25.34 1.45 15.82
C SER A 304 25.63 0.38 16.88
N SER A 305 26.23 0.76 18.02
CA SER A 305 26.68 -0.16 19.08
C SER A 305 25.66 -0.34 20.22
N LEU A 306 24.36 -0.30 19.92
CA LEU A 306 23.34 -0.56 20.94
C LEU A 306 23.22 -2.06 21.22
N TYR A 307 23.04 -2.43 22.50
CA TYR A 307 22.65 -3.79 22.84
C TYR A 307 21.29 -4.14 22.22
N ILE A 308 21.11 -5.40 21.84
CA ILE A 308 19.86 -5.90 21.26
C ILE A 308 18.67 -5.62 22.19
N SER A 309 18.84 -5.81 23.50
CA SER A 309 17.82 -5.49 24.50
C SER A 309 17.37 -4.02 24.42
N THR A 310 18.32 -3.09 24.34
CA THR A 310 18.04 -1.66 24.19
C THR A 310 17.33 -1.35 22.87
N VAL A 311 17.72 -2.01 21.78
CA VAL A 311 17.04 -1.85 20.48
C VAL A 311 15.60 -2.34 20.57
N CYS A 312 15.37 -3.51 21.17
CA CYS A 312 14.04 -4.07 21.39
C CYS A 312 13.16 -3.14 22.24
N ASP A 313 13.69 -2.62 23.35
CA ASP A 313 12.95 -1.70 24.24
C ASP A 313 12.58 -0.40 23.51
N LEU A 314 13.51 0.18 22.76
CA LEU A 314 13.27 1.40 21.98
C LEU A 314 12.26 1.16 20.85
N LEU A 315 12.33 0.01 20.17
CA LEU A 315 11.35 -0.37 19.15
C LEU A 315 9.96 -0.55 19.76
N ARG A 316 9.86 -1.22 20.92
CA ARG A 316 8.60 -1.42 21.63
C ARG A 316 7.96 -0.07 22.01
N ILE A 317 8.75 0.85 22.56
CA ILE A 317 8.28 2.20 22.89
C ILE A 317 7.85 2.93 21.61
N ARG A 318 8.59 2.79 20.51
CA ARG A 318 8.32 3.52 19.27
C ARG A 318 7.08 3.02 18.53
N LEU A 319 6.83 1.71 18.55
CA LEU A 319 5.74 1.07 17.81
C LEU A 319 4.46 0.92 18.63
N LEU A 320 4.57 0.65 19.94
CA LEU A 320 3.44 0.34 20.81
C LEU A 320 3.24 1.38 21.93
N GLY A 321 4.16 2.33 22.08
CA GLY A 321 4.04 3.36 23.09
C GLY A 321 2.88 4.31 22.82
N PRO A 322 2.30 4.93 23.87
CA PRO A 322 1.26 5.93 23.69
C PRO A 322 1.75 7.11 22.84
N PRO A 323 0.86 7.77 22.09
CA PRO A 323 1.17 9.07 21.50
C PRO A 323 1.74 10.01 22.57
N VAL A 324 2.72 10.85 22.22
CA VAL A 324 3.38 11.73 23.21
C VAL A 324 2.39 12.61 23.96
N ALA A 325 1.31 13.05 23.29
CA ALA A 325 0.24 13.83 23.91
C ALA A 325 -0.53 13.07 25.01
N ARG A 326 -0.56 11.73 24.96
CA ARG A 326 -1.22 10.86 25.94
C ARG A 326 -0.22 10.18 26.90
N TYR A 327 1.08 10.36 26.69
CA TYR A 327 2.09 9.77 27.55
C TYR A 327 2.17 10.53 28.88
N ASN A 328 1.93 9.85 30.00
CA ASN A 328 2.17 10.39 31.33
C ASN A 328 3.60 10.01 31.80
N PRO A 329 4.56 10.96 31.82
CA PRO A 329 5.94 10.68 32.21
C PRO A 329 6.14 10.64 33.74
N GLU A 330 5.15 11.03 34.55
CA GLU A 330 5.33 11.38 35.96
C GLU A 330 5.99 10.26 36.79
N ARG A 331 5.50 9.01 36.64
CA ARG A 331 6.07 7.86 37.35
C ARG A 331 7.54 7.61 36.98
N HIS A 332 7.87 7.78 35.69
CA HIS A 332 9.22 7.58 35.18
C HIS A 332 10.16 8.67 35.66
N VAL A 333 9.71 9.93 35.61
CA VAL A 333 10.48 11.09 36.11
C VAL A 333 10.76 10.97 37.60
N LYS A 334 9.76 10.61 38.42
CA LYS A 334 9.96 10.39 39.87
C LYS A 334 11.01 9.31 40.13
N THR A 335 10.94 8.19 39.40
CA THR A 335 11.91 7.10 39.53
C THR A 335 13.32 7.50 39.08
N TRP A 336 13.42 8.27 37.99
CA TRP A 336 14.68 8.78 37.46
C TRP A 336 15.39 9.70 38.46
N LEU A 337 14.65 10.66 39.03
CA LEU A 337 15.18 11.57 40.05
C LEU A 337 15.56 10.83 41.34
N ALA A 338 14.74 9.85 41.77
CA ALA A 338 15.03 9.03 42.95
C ALA A 338 16.32 8.20 42.82
N LYS A 339 16.75 7.88 41.59
CA LYS A 339 18.04 7.22 41.30
C LYS A 339 19.23 8.19 41.25
N GLY A 340 19.03 9.46 41.61
CA GLY A 340 20.09 10.47 41.66
C GLY A 340 20.40 11.11 40.31
N HIS A 341 19.56 10.93 39.29
CA HIS A 341 19.74 11.59 38.00
C HIS A 341 19.17 13.03 38.01
N HIS A 342 19.72 13.87 37.13
CA HIS A 342 19.37 15.29 37.05
C HIS A 342 18.05 15.58 36.33
N SER A 343 17.40 16.68 36.73
CA SER A 343 16.19 17.22 36.08
C SER A 343 16.51 17.90 34.75
N ALA A 344 15.53 18.01 33.86
CA ALA A 344 15.65 18.79 32.63
C ALA A 344 15.81 20.31 32.88
N LEU A 345 15.44 20.78 34.09
CA LEU A 345 15.67 22.15 34.56
C LEU A 345 17.05 22.34 35.21
N ASP A 346 17.86 21.27 35.26
CA ASP A 346 19.25 21.38 35.69
C ASP A 346 20.03 22.13 34.59
N THR A 347 20.83 23.11 35.03
CA THR A 347 21.69 23.98 34.20
C THR A 347 22.58 23.26 33.18
N LYS A 348 22.71 21.93 33.25
CA LYS A 348 23.53 21.09 32.36
C LYS A 348 22.76 20.34 31.24
N SER A 349 21.45 20.50 31.09
CA SER A 349 20.63 19.74 30.12
C SER A 349 20.35 20.47 28.80
N LYS A 350 20.33 19.76 27.65
CA LYS A 350 20.01 20.30 26.31
C LYS A 350 18.49 20.36 26.04
N GLN A 351 17.99 21.46 25.50
CA GLN A 351 16.59 21.60 25.04
C GLN A 351 16.33 20.84 23.71
N ARG A 352 15.11 20.27 23.56
CA ARG A 352 14.63 19.60 22.34
C ARG A 352 13.26 20.14 21.91
N GLY A 353 13.04 20.24 20.60
CA GLY A 353 11.77 20.66 20.00
C GLY A 353 10.69 19.56 19.96
N GLN A 354 9.41 19.97 19.94
CA GLN A 354 8.24 19.10 19.84
C GLN A 354 8.07 18.47 18.43
N LYS A 355 7.48 17.26 18.37
CA LYS A 355 7.08 16.57 17.14
C LYS A 355 5.59 16.22 17.17
N THR A 356 4.93 16.29 16.01
CA THR A 356 3.54 15.88 15.75
C THR A 356 3.43 14.42 15.30
N TYR A 357 2.27 13.78 15.53
CA TYR A 357 1.97 12.37 15.27
C TYR A 357 0.73 12.21 14.36
N HIS A 358 0.64 11.10 13.63
CA HIS A 358 -0.47 10.75 12.72
C HIS A 358 -1.63 10.02 13.46
N GLU A 359 -2.86 10.18 12.97
CA GLU A 359 -4.11 9.62 13.54
C GLU A 359 -4.09 8.09 13.71
N ASP A 360 -3.45 7.33 12.81
CA ASP A 360 -3.36 5.87 12.86
C ASP A 360 -2.65 5.32 14.12
N SER A 361 -1.81 6.13 14.76
CA SER A 361 -1.10 5.73 15.98
C SER A 361 -2.03 5.64 17.20
N ILE A 362 -3.20 6.30 17.12
CA ILE A 362 -4.19 6.34 18.21
C ILE A 362 -5.00 5.04 18.22
N ALA A 363 -5.45 4.58 17.05
CA ALA A 363 -6.25 3.36 16.91
C ALA A 363 -5.50 2.09 17.37
N LEU A 364 -4.18 2.01 17.11
CA LEU A 364 -3.34 0.90 17.60
C LEU A 364 -3.25 0.86 19.13
N TRP A 365 -3.15 2.02 19.78
CA TRP A 365 -3.02 2.08 21.24
C TRP A 365 -4.31 1.65 21.95
N GLU A 366 -5.47 1.96 21.37
CA GLU A 366 -6.79 1.56 21.88
C GLU A 366 -7.03 0.04 21.85
N LEU A 367 -6.27 -0.72 21.07
CA LEU A 367 -6.32 -2.19 21.08
C LEU A 367 -5.57 -2.81 22.28
N PHE A 368 -4.63 -2.06 22.89
CA PHE A 368 -3.79 -2.52 24.00
C PHE A 368 -4.14 -1.90 25.36
N SER A 369 -4.96 -0.86 25.37
CA SER A 369 -5.60 -0.29 26.58
C SER A 369 -6.88 -1.04 26.92
#